data_AF-A0AAD9NK30-F1
#
_entry.id   AF-A0AAD9NK30-F1
#
_cell.length_a   1.000
_cell.length_b   1.000
_cell.length_c   1.000
_cell.angle_alpha   90.00
_cell.angle_beta   90.00
_cell.angle_gamma   90.00
#
_symmetry.space_group_name_H-M   'P 1'
#
loop_
_entity.id
_entity.type
_entity.pdbx_description
1 polymer ?
#
loop_
_entity_poly.entity_id
_entity_poly.type
_entity_poly.pdbx_seq_one_letter_code
_entity_poly.pdbx_strand_id
1 'polypeptide(L)'
;MFSHQTVDKPGDVSVSEDLFQDTDATIECGCCYDDCRFEDMVQCSDGHLFCRKCVENYTRESVFGQGKANLVCMTDSCDATFPKSQLEVALPVDLLSQFESRMQEEAINMAAMADLVR
;
A
#
# COMPACT_ATOMS: atom_id res chain seq x y z
N MET A 1 7.54 -49.30 47.28
CA MET A 1 7.24 -48.86 45.91
C MET A 1 8.45 -48.12 45.38
N PHE A 2 9.38 -48.83 44.77
CA PHE A 2 10.55 -48.25 44.07
C PHE A 2 10.87 -49.20 42.93
N SER A 3 10.44 -48.85 41.72
CA SER A 3 10.85 -49.57 40.51
C SER A 3 11.87 -48.71 39.78
N HIS A 4 13.08 -49.26 39.71
CA HIS A 4 14.23 -48.72 39.01
C HIS A 4 13.95 -48.53 37.52
N GLN A 5 14.62 -47.52 36.99
CA GLN A 5 14.74 -47.14 35.59
C GLN A 5 15.59 -48.13 34.80
N THR A 6 15.23 -48.36 33.54
CA THR A 6 16.16 -48.76 32.47
C THR A 6 15.88 -47.91 31.23
N VAL A 7 16.90 -47.16 30.82
CA VAL A 7 17.15 -46.55 29.50
C VAL A 7 17.05 -47.63 28.39
N ASP A 8 16.70 -47.44 27.11
CA ASP A 8 17.07 -46.45 26.10
C ASP A 8 16.07 -46.52 24.92
N LYS A 9 15.85 -45.39 24.23
CA LYS A 9 15.93 -45.27 22.76
C LYS A 9 15.71 -43.81 22.36
N PRO A 10 16.72 -43.08 21.86
CA PRO A 10 16.46 -41.86 21.14
C PRO A 10 15.75 -42.27 19.84
N GLY A 11 14.44 -42.06 19.79
CA GLY A 11 13.71 -42.09 18.53
C GLY A 11 14.31 -41.01 17.66
N ASP A 12 14.95 -41.43 16.57
CA ASP A 12 15.30 -40.61 15.42
C ASP A 12 14.04 -39.84 15.00
N VAL A 13 13.88 -38.62 15.51
CA VAL A 13 12.98 -37.67 14.87
C VAL A 13 13.77 -37.19 13.67
N SER A 14 13.54 -37.89 12.57
CA SER A 14 13.97 -37.44 11.26
C SER A 14 13.40 -36.04 11.11
N VAL A 15 14.27 -35.03 11.23
CA VAL A 15 13.94 -33.67 10.85
C VAL A 15 13.81 -33.75 9.35
N SER A 16 12.62 -34.10 8.87
CA SER A 16 12.28 -33.90 7.48
C SER A 16 12.56 -32.44 7.21
N GLU A 17 13.48 -32.19 6.28
CA GLU A 17 13.70 -30.91 5.64
C GLU A 17 12.38 -30.52 4.94
N ASP A 18 11.38 -30.13 5.73
CA ASP A 18 10.10 -29.64 5.26
C ASP A 18 10.41 -28.28 4.67
N LEU A 19 10.51 -28.30 3.33
CA LEU A 19 10.80 -27.18 2.46
C LEU A 19 10.30 -25.88 3.09
N PHE A 20 11.21 -24.94 3.36
CA PHE A 20 10.86 -23.54 3.41
C PHE A 20 10.18 -23.24 2.08
N GLN A 21 8.86 -23.33 2.07
CA GLN A 21 8.06 -22.94 0.93
C GLN A 21 8.20 -21.43 0.90
N ASP A 22 9.16 -20.94 0.11
CA ASP A 22 9.14 -19.60 -0.46
C ASP A 22 7.87 -19.52 -1.33
N THR A 23 6.71 -19.48 -0.68
CA THR A 23 5.50 -18.99 -1.31
C THR A 23 5.81 -17.52 -1.56
N ASP A 24 6.12 -17.18 -2.82
CA ASP A 24 6.12 -15.79 -3.29
C ASP A 24 4.71 -15.27 -3.02
N ALA A 25 4.51 -14.74 -1.82
CA ALA A 25 3.21 -14.36 -1.30
C ALA A 25 2.82 -13.08 -2.02
N THR A 26 2.04 -13.23 -3.08
CA THR A 26 1.45 -12.12 -3.81
C THR A 26 0.15 -11.69 -3.18
N ILE A 27 -0.21 -10.45 -3.40
CA ILE A 27 -1.48 -9.86 -3.00
C ILE A 27 -2.17 -9.37 -4.27
N GLU A 28 -3.49 -9.49 -4.31
CA GLU A 28 -4.30 -9.01 -5.41
C GLU A 28 -4.52 -7.49 -5.32
N CYS A 29 -4.33 -6.79 -6.45
CA CYS A 29 -4.63 -5.36 -6.55
C CYS A 29 -6.15 -5.11 -6.61
N GLY A 30 -6.68 -4.25 -5.74
CA GLY A 30 -8.12 -3.91 -5.72
C GLY A 30 -8.65 -3.12 -6.91
N CYS A 31 -7.82 -2.79 -7.91
CA CYS A 31 -8.20 -2.04 -9.10
C CYS A 31 -8.12 -2.89 -10.39
N CYS A 32 -6.97 -3.54 -10.64
CA CYS A 32 -6.75 -4.33 -11.85
C CYS A 32 -6.83 -5.84 -11.63
N TYR A 33 -6.94 -6.30 -10.38
CA TYR A 33 -6.98 -7.72 -9.99
C TYR A 33 -5.73 -8.52 -10.39
N ASP A 34 -4.59 -7.84 -10.63
CA ASP A 34 -3.29 -8.50 -10.79
C ASP A 34 -2.64 -8.82 -9.44
N ASP A 35 -1.97 -9.96 -9.38
CA ASP A 35 -1.09 -10.37 -8.30
C ASP A 35 0.22 -9.58 -8.29
N CYS A 36 0.49 -8.86 -7.20
CA CYS A 36 1.73 -8.09 -7.02
C CYS A 36 2.41 -8.47 -5.69
N ARG A 37 3.73 -8.26 -5.61
CA ARG A 37 4.46 -8.34 -4.34
C ARG A 37 3.96 -7.25 -3.40
N PHE A 38 4.00 -7.51 -2.09
CA PHE A 38 3.61 -6.50 -1.09
C PHE A 38 4.39 -5.19 -1.22
N GLU A 39 5.67 -5.26 -1.61
CA GLU A 39 6.56 -4.11 -1.83
C GLU A 39 6.10 -3.19 -2.98
N ASP A 40 5.36 -3.74 -3.95
CA ASP A 40 4.80 -3.02 -5.10
C ASP A 40 3.35 -2.56 -4.87
N MET A 41 2.84 -2.73 -3.65
CA MET A 41 1.49 -2.29 -3.26
C MET A 41 1.52 -0.94 -2.54
N VAL A 42 0.44 -0.20 -2.74
CA VAL A 42 0.20 1.11 -2.17
C VAL A 42 -1.11 1.05 -1.39
N GLN A 43 -1.04 1.43 -0.12
CA GLN A 43 -2.17 1.35 0.78
C GLN A 43 -2.88 2.70 0.91
N CYS A 44 -4.22 2.70 0.91
CA CYS A 44 -5.00 3.87 1.34
C CYS A 44 -5.04 3.96 2.89
N SER A 45 -5.51 5.07 3.44
CA SER A 45 -5.54 5.27 4.91
C SER A 45 -6.45 4.29 5.67
N ASP A 46 -7.36 3.59 4.97
CA ASP A 46 -8.26 2.58 5.55
C ASP A 46 -7.76 1.13 5.36
N GLY A 47 -6.68 0.94 4.60
CA GLY A 47 -6.02 -0.36 4.47
C GLY A 47 -6.15 -1.06 3.12
N HIS A 48 -6.94 -0.53 2.18
CA HIS A 48 -7.09 -1.09 0.83
C HIS A 48 -5.78 -0.98 0.02
N LEU A 49 -5.42 -2.05 -0.69
CA LEU A 49 -4.15 -2.18 -1.41
C LEU A 49 -4.35 -2.13 -2.93
N PHE A 50 -3.49 -1.36 -3.59
CA PHE A 50 -3.48 -1.19 -5.04
C PHE A 50 -2.05 -1.24 -5.55
N CYS A 51 -1.84 -1.81 -6.74
CA CYS A 51 -0.51 -1.85 -7.31
C CYS A 51 0.01 -0.44 -7.65
N ARG A 52 1.32 -0.26 -7.58
CA ARG A 52 2.03 0.99 -7.89
C ARG A 52 1.58 1.61 -9.22
N LYS A 53 1.40 0.78 -10.25
CA LYS A 53 0.99 1.21 -11.59
C LYS A 53 -0.42 1.81 -11.62
N CYS A 54 -1.37 1.21 -10.90
CA CYS A 54 -2.74 1.76 -10.81
C CYS A 54 -2.73 3.12 -10.11
N VAL A 55 -1.99 3.26 -9.00
CA VAL A 55 -1.87 4.54 -8.29
C VAL A 55 -1.16 5.59 -9.13
N GLU A 56 -0.10 5.22 -9.85
CA GLU A 56 0.61 6.14 -10.75
C GLU A 56 -0.31 6.67 -11.86
N ASN A 57 -1.04 5.77 -12.54
CA ASN A 57 -1.98 6.15 -13.58
C ASN A 57 -3.08 7.06 -13.04
N TYR A 58 -3.68 6.69 -11.91
CA TYR A 58 -4.71 7.49 -11.27
C TYR A 58 -4.20 8.88 -10.86
N THR A 59 -2.98 8.95 -10.34
CA THR A 59 -2.33 10.24 -10.00
C THR A 59 -2.16 11.09 -11.25
N ARG A 60 -1.68 10.48 -12.35
CA ARG A 60 -1.51 11.17 -13.63
C ARG A 60 -2.84 11.72 -14.14
N GLU A 61 -3.90 10.93 -14.08
CA GLU A 61 -5.24 11.37 -14.49
C GLU A 61 -5.78 12.49 -13.60
N SER A 62 -5.54 12.43 -12.29
CA SER A 62 -5.99 13.47 -11.35
C SER A 62 -5.25 14.79 -11.55
N VAL A 63 -3.91 14.74 -11.63
CA VAL A 63 -3.05 15.93 -11.77
C VAL A 63 -3.20 16.58 -13.15
N PHE A 64 -3.16 15.80 -14.22
CA PHE A 64 -3.17 16.34 -15.59
C PHE A 64 -4.57 16.43 -16.20
N GLY A 65 -5.48 15.55 -15.80
CA GLY A 65 -6.85 15.53 -16.32
C GLY A 65 -7.77 16.45 -15.53
N GLN A 66 -7.78 16.33 -14.19
CA GLN A 66 -8.71 17.08 -13.33
C GLN A 66 -8.09 18.32 -12.69
N GLY A 67 -6.75 18.44 -12.69
CA GLY A 67 -6.04 19.52 -12.03
C GLY A 67 -6.14 19.48 -10.51
N LYS A 68 -6.38 18.30 -9.93
CA LYS A 68 -6.54 18.10 -8.48
C LYS A 68 -5.38 17.26 -7.93
N ALA A 69 -5.01 17.53 -6.70
CA ALA A 69 -4.03 16.75 -5.96
C ALA A 69 -4.65 16.10 -4.72
N ASN A 70 -5.83 15.52 -4.90
CA ASN A 70 -6.46 14.65 -3.92
C ASN A 70 -6.78 13.30 -4.57
N LEU A 71 -6.25 12.22 -3.99
CA LEU A 71 -6.48 10.85 -4.45
C LEU A 71 -7.32 10.12 -3.40
N VAL A 72 -8.59 9.93 -3.72
CA VAL A 72 -9.52 9.11 -2.94
C VAL A 72 -9.28 7.64 -3.29
N CYS A 73 -9.54 6.75 -2.35
CA CYS A 73 -9.48 5.32 -2.56
C CYS A 73 -10.31 4.91 -3.80
N MET A 74 -9.83 3.91 -4.53
CA MET A 74 -10.50 3.44 -5.75
C MET A 74 -11.64 2.45 -5.46
N THR A 75 -11.87 2.11 -4.18
CA THR A 75 -12.96 1.22 -3.74
C THR A 75 -14.26 2.00 -3.55
N ASP A 76 -15.37 1.47 -4.07
CA ASP A 76 -16.71 2.11 -4.10
C ASP A 76 -17.29 2.48 -2.72
N SER A 77 -16.73 1.94 -1.64
CA SER A 77 -17.20 2.13 -0.27
C SER A 77 -16.12 2.72 0.66
N CYS A 78 -15.17 3.47 0.10
CA CYS A 78 -14.05 4.02 0.86
C CYS A 78 -13.77 5.49 0.48
N ASP A 79 -14.04 6.40 1.40
CA ASP A 79 -13.74 7.84 1.24
C ASP A 79 -12.32 8.21 1.73
N ALA A 80 -11.52 7.23 2.14
CA ALA A 80 -10.16 7.45 2.60
C ALA A 80 -9.26 7.90 1.45
N THR A 81 -8.23 8.68 1.76
CA THR A 81 -7.22 9.13 0.79
C THR A 81 -5.95 8.30 0.88
N PHE A 82 -5.13 8.40 -0.17
CA PHE A 82 -3.78 7.87 -0.14
C PHE A 82 -2.85 8.81 0.64
N PRO A 83 -2.18 8.32 1.70
CA PRO A 83 -1.26 9.14 2.47
C PRO A 83 -0.03 9.49 1.62
N LYS A 84 0.49 10.70 1.81
CA LYS A 84 1.62 11.23 1.04
C LYS A 84 2.84 10.30 1.06
N SER A 85 3.18 9.73 2.21
CA SER A 85 4.30 8.80 2.35
C SER A 85 4.22 7.59 1.42
N GLN A 86 3.01 7.10 1.15
CA GLN A 86 2.79 6.00 0.22
C GLN A 86 2.97 6.47 -1.24
N LEU A 87 2.53 7.68 -1.56
CA LEU A 87 2.72 8.28 -2.89
C LEU A 87 4.19 8.61 -3.17
N GLU A 88 4.95 9.06 -2.17
CA GLU A 88 6.38 9.37 -2.30
C GLU A 88 7.19 8.13 -2.72
N VAL A 89 6.80 6.95 -2.24
CA VAL A 89 7.44 5.68 -2.59
C VAL A 89 6.93 5.16 -3.93
N ALA A 90 5.63 5.30 -4.19
CA ALA A 90 4.96 4.73 -5.36
C ALA A 90 5.14 5.54 -6.66
N LEU A 91 5.31 6.84 -6.58
CA LEU A 91 5.32 7.71 -7.75
C LEU A 91 6.73 8.02 -8.23
N PRO A 92 6.93 8.19 -9.56
CA PRO A 92 8.16 8.78 -10.07
C PRO A 92 8.28 10.25 -9.62
N VAL A 93 9.51 10.71 -9.37
CA VAL A 93 9.83 12.04 -8.81
C VAL A 93 9.18 13.18 -9.60
N ASP A 94 9.13 13.08 -10.93
CA ASP A 94 8.51 14.08 -11.80
C ASP A 94 7.00 14.23 -11.55
N LEU A 95 6.30 13.11 -11.41
CA LEU A 95 4.86 13.09 -11.15
C LEU A 95 4.54 13.55 -9.73
N LEU A 96 5.33 13.09 -8.76
CA LEU A 96 5.22 13.49 -7.36
C LEU A 96 5.39 15.01 -7.21
N SER A 97 6.41 15.59 -7.85
CA SER A 97 6.67 17.04 -7.78
C SER A 97 5.49 17.87 -8.31
N GLN A 98 4.84 17.39 -9.37
CA GLN A 98 3.65 18.05 -9.93
C GLN A 98 2.43 17.88 -9.04
N PHE A 99 2.24 16.69 -8.46
CA PHE A 99 1.20 16.44 -7.46
C PHE A 99 1.34 17.38 -6.26
N GLU A 100 2.55 17.52 -5.70
CA GLU A 100 2.82 18.42 -4.57
C GLU A 100 2.60 19.89 -4.90
N SER A 101 3.04 20.33 -6.09
CA SER A 101 2.82 21.71 -6.54
C SER A 101 1.32 22.03 -6.57
N ARG A 102 0.52 21.10 -7.10
CA ARG A 102 -0.94 21.22 -7.14
C ARG A 102 -1.57 21.21 -5.75
N MET A 103 -1.11 20.34 -4.84
CA MET A 103 -1.57 20.35 -3.44
C MET A 103 -1.35 21.73 -2.79
N GLN A 104 -0.19 22.34 -3.04
CA GLN A 104 0.15 23.64 -2.49
C GLN A 104 -0.71 24.77 -3.09
N GLU A 105 -0.93 24.75 -4.41
CA GLU A 105 -1.83 25.69 -5.08
C GLU A 105 -3.25 25.60 -4.53
N GLU A 106 -3.78 24.38 -4.35
CA GLU A 106 -5.11 24.15 -3.77
C GLU A 106 -5.19 24.61 -2.31
N ALA A 107 -4.15 24.36 -1.50
CA ALA A 107 -4.10 24.82 -0.12
C ALA A 107 -4.10 26.35 -0.01
N ILE A 108 -3.36 27.05 -0.88
CA ILE A 108 -3.36 28.52 -0.94
C ILE A 108 -4.72 29.04 -1.37
N ASN A 109 -5.33 28.44 -2.40
CA ASN A 109 -6.66 28.83 -2.87
C ASN A 109 -7.73 28.64 -1.78
N MET A 110 -7.68 27.50 -1.06
CA MET A 110 -8.56 27.24 0.09
C MET A 110 -8.37 28.24 1.23
N ALA A 111 -7.13 28.65 1.51
CA ALA A 111 -6.88 29.69 2.50
C ALA A 111 -7.40 31.07 2.05
N ALA A 112 -7.24 31.41 0.77
CA ALA A 112 -7.70 32.68 0.21
C ALA A 112 -9.23 32.80 0.21
N MET A 113 -9.97 31.72 -0.06
CA MET A 113 -11.44 31.74 0.01
C MET A 113 -11.97 31.85 1.45
N ALA A 114 -11.25 31.36 2.45
CA ALA A 114 -11.66 31.46 3.84
C ALA A 114 -11.60 32.91 4.38
N ASP A 115 -10.73 33.75 3.82
CA ASP A 115 -10.58 35.17 4.21
C ASP A 115 -11.74 36.06 3.71
N LEU A 116 -12.42 35.65 2.63
CA LEU A 116 -13.50 36.42 1.98
C LEU A 116 -14.89 36.25 2.63
N VAL A 117 -15.02 35.37 3.62
CA VAL A 117 -16.27 35.16 4.39
C VAL A 117 -16.19 35.92 5.72
N ARG A 118 -15.93 37.23 5.66
CA ARG A 118 -15.93 38.11 6.84
C ARG A 118 -16.64 39.43 6.59
#